data_AF-A0A1X0KIB7-F1
#
_entry.id   AF-A0A1X0KIB7-F1
#
_cell.length_a   1.000
_cell.length_b   1.000
_cell.length_c   1.000
_cell.angle_alpha   90.00
_cell.angle_beta   90.00
_cell.angle_gamma   90.00
#
_symmetry.space_group_name_H-M   'P 1'
#
loop_
_entity.id
_entity.type
_entity.pdbx_description
1 polymer ?
#
loop_
_entity_poly.entity_id
_entity_poly.type
_entity_poly.pdbx_seq_one_letter_code
_entity_poly.pdbx_strand_id
1 'polypeptide(L)'
;MHGEALAHAKYLAYATQAQQAGRTQVARDFTDAAQTEHMDHFAREADLVGLGGDIAANLRDAINGETNETDTMYPGFARQATAENDPAAASAFSEIGVDEATHLKDFQAALDAVSNPGSGASVPPGATPVPVAITAGPPRSSGATLANLRTAMQGEAFAYAKYMRYADQARRDGNPAVAQLFTNTANFELNEHFAMLATLAGLVSTDTNANLREAVNGEQHEADVMYPDYARQADQAGNTNAANLFREIAGDEKTHQQTFQKALAAS
;
A
#
# COMPACT_ATOMS: atom_id res chain seq x y z
N MET A 1 -5.88 -8.67 -0.21
CA MET A 1 -6.09 -7.23 0.09
C MET A 1 -4.80 -6.59 0.58
N HIS A 2 -4.28 -6.95 1.76
CA HIS A 2 -2.96 -6.46 2.20
C HIS A 2 -1.83 -6.95 1.26
N GLY A 3 -1.99 -8.16 0.69
CA GLY A 3 -1.14 -8.68 -0.40
C GLY A 3 -1.17 -7.74 -1.61
N GLU A 4 -2.36 -7.52 -2.16
CA GLU A 4 -2.59 -6.69 -3.37
C GLU A 4 -2.01 -5.28 -3.22
N ALA A 5 -2.28 -4.64 -2.08
CA ALA A 5 -1.80 -3.31 -1.81
C ALA A 5 -0.26 -3.25 -1.77
N LEU A 6 0.37 -4.22 -1.11
CA LEU A 6 1.83 -4.34 -1.07
C LEU A 6 2.40 -4.70 -2.44
N ALA A 7 1.77 -5.60 -3.20
CA ALA A 7 2.17 -5.99 -4.54
C ALA A 7 2.14 -4.79 -5.49
N HIS A 8 1.08 -3.98 -5.46
CA HIS A 8 0.99 -2.71 -6.17
C HIS A 8 2.20 -1.79 -5.87
N ALA A 9 2.43 -1.46 -4.60
CA ALA A 9 3.51 -0.57 -4.19
C ALA A 9 4.90 -1.12 -4.56
N LYS A 10 5.09 -2.42 -4.35
CA LYS A 10 6.34 -3.14 -4.67
C LYS A 10 6.62 -3.14 -6.17
N TYR A 11 5.62 -3.40 -7.01
CA TYR A 11 5.79 -3.45 -8.45
C TYR A 11 6.03 -2.08 -9.07
N LEU A 12 5.45 -0.99 -8.54
CA LEU A 12 5.84 0.36 -8.93
C LEU A 12 7.32 0.66 -8.59
N ALA A 13 7.80 0.20 -7.44
CA ALA A 13 9.21 0.33 -7.05
C ALA A 13 10.14 -0.47 -7.98
N TYR A 14 9.77 -1.70 -8.33
CA TYR A 14 10.51 -2.53 -9.29
C TYR A 14 10.49 -1.96 -10.70
N ALA A 15 9.36 -1.41 -11.14
CA ALA A 15 9.25 -0.74 -12.43
C ALA A 15 10.23 0.43 -12.52
N THR A 16 10.30 1.25 -11.46
CA THR A 16 11.23 2.38 -11.39
C THR A 16 12.68 1.92 -11.45
N GLN A 17 13.06 0.86 -10.71
CA GLN A 17 14.41 0.31 -10.77
C GLN A 17 14.73 -0.27 -12.16
N ALA A 18 13.81 -1.02 -12.77
CA ALA A 18 13.98 -1.58 -14.10
C ALA A 18 14.16 -0.47 -15.14
N GLN A 19 13.39 0.62 -15.04
CA GLN A 19 13.52 1.79 -15.90
C GLN A 19 14.90 2.45 -15.76
N GLN A 20 15.41 2.62 -14.53
CA GLN A 20 16.76 3.14 -14.26
C GLN A 20 17.85 2.22 -14.81
N ALA A 21 17.63 0.90 -14.80
CA ALA A 21 18.52 -0.09 -15.40
C ALA A 21 18.40 -0.19 -16.94
N GLY A 22 17.57 0.64 -17.58
CA GLY A 22 17.36 0.62 -19.04
C GLY A 22 16.49 -0.54 -19.54
N ARG A 23 15.81 -1.25 -18.64
CA ARG A 23 14.93 -2.40 -18.95
C ARG A 23 13.48 -1.95 -19.13
N THR A 24 13.25 -1.11 -20.14
CA THR A 24 11.96 -0.44 -20.37
C THR A 24 10.78 -1.41 -20.50
N GLN A 25 10.94 -2.56 -21.14
CA GLN A 25 9.84 -3.53 -21.24
C GLN A 25 9.50 -4.14 -19.88
N VAL A 26 10.52 -4.54 -19.11
CA VAL A 26 10.33 -5.06 -17.74
C VAL A 26 9.66 -4.02 -16.84
N ALA A 27 10.01 -2.73 -16.99
CA ALA A 27 9.37 -1.65 -16.26
C ALA A 27 7.87 -1.54 -16.58
N ARG A 28 7.48 -1.72 -17.86
CA ARG A 28 6.07 -1.75 -18.26
C ARG A 28 5.36 -2.97 -17.69
N ASP A 29 5.96 -4.14 -17.80
CA ASP A 29 5.37 -5.39 -17.28
C ASP A 29 5.07 -5.27 -15.77
N PHE A 30 5.98 -4.69 -14.98
CA PHE A 30 5.72 -4.40 -13.57
C PHE A 30 4.65 -3.32 -13.35
N THR A 31 4.61 -2.28 -14.19
CA THR A 31 3.60 -1.22 -14.07
C THR A 31 2.19 -1.76 -14.36
N ASP A 32 2.06 -2.61 -15.37
CA ASP A 32 0.78 -3.21 -15.77
C ASP A 32 0.28 -4.18 -14.68
N ALA A 33 1.17 -4.99 -14.09
CA ALA A 33 0.84 -5.83 -12.95
C ALA A 33 0.40 -4.97 -11.74
N ALA A 34 1.20 -3.96 -11.38
CA ALA A 34 0.86 -3.05 -10.29
C ALA A 34 -0.53 -2.43 -10.46
N GLN A 35 -0.89 -2.04 -11.69
CA GLN A 35 -2.21 -1.48 -11.97
C GLN A 35 -3.32 -2.53 -11.74
N THR A 36 -3.10 -3.78 -12.16
CA THR A 36 -4.05 -4.88 -11.96
C THR A 36 -4.27 -5.15 -10.46
N GLU A 37 -3.19 -5.23 -9.67
CA GLU A 37 -3.27 -5.44 -8.22
C GLU A 37 -4.16 -4.40 -7.53
N HIS A 38 -4.03 -3.14 -7.90
CA HIS A 38 -4.75 -2.06 -7.24
C HIS A 38 -6.16 -1.84 -7.82
N MET A 39 -6.28 -1.79 -9.14
CA MET A 39 -7.53 -1.39 -9.82
C MET A 39 -8.51 -2.55 -9.99
N ASP A 40 -8.04 -3.79 -9.98
CA ASP A 40 -8.90 -4.98 -10.04
C ASP A 40 -8.91 -5.75 -8.73
N HIS A 41 -7.79 -6.37 -8.35
CA HIS A 41 -7.76 -7.33 -7.24
C HIS A 41 -8.16 -6.66 -5.91
N PHE A 42 -7.43 -5.62 -5.50
CA PHE A 42 -7.72 -4.86 -4.28
C PHE A 42 -9.13 -4.27 -4.33
N ALA A 43 -9.51 -3.64 -5.45
CA ALA A 43 -10.80 -2.96 -5.59
C ALA A 43 -11.98 -3.93 -5.43
N ARG A 44 -11.91 -5.13 -6.02
CA ARG A 44 -12.98 -6.12 -5.98
C ARG A 44 -13.02 -6.87 -4.66
N GLU A 45 -11.88 -7.14 -4.04
CA GLU A 45 -11.85 -7.67 -2.68
C GLU A 45 -12.39 -6.65 -1.67
N ALA A 46 -12.07 -5.36 -1.86
CA ALA A 46 -12.61 -4.27 -1.07
C ALA A 46 -14.14 -4.18 -1.21
N ASP A 47 -14.69 -4.42 -2.41
CA ASP A 47 -16.15 -4.52 -2.62
C ASP A 47 -16.75 -5.71 -1.84
N LEU A 48 -16.10 -6.88 -1.84
CA LEU A 48 -16.60 -8.06 -1.13
C LEU A 48 -16.69 -7.85 0.39
N VAL A 49 -15.73 -7.15 0.98
CA VAL A 49 -15.70 -6.89 2.44
C VAL A 49 -16.43 -5.62 2.83
N GLY A 50 -16.98 -4.88 1.86
CA GLY A 50 -17.65 -3.60 2.10
C GLY A 50 -16.71 -2.52 2.62
N LEU A 51 -15.44 -2.52 2.19
CA LEU A 51 -14.51 -1.46 2.52
C LEU A 51 -14.95 -0.17 1.82
N GLY A 52 -15.13 0.89 2.61
CA GLY A 52 -15.72 2.14 2.17
C GLY A 52 -17.22 2.20 2.46
N GLY A 53 -17.65 3.33 3.02
CA GLY A 53 -19.04 3.68 3.27
C GLY A 53 -19.28 5.15 2.95
N ASP A 54 -20.19 5.78 3.70
CA ASP A 54 -20.36 7.23 3.59
C ASP A 54 -19.09 7.99 3.99
N ILE A 55 -19.00 9.26 3.55
CA ILE A 55 -17.84 10.11 3.80
C ILE A 55 -17.47 10.18 5.30
N ALA A 56 -18.45 10.27 6.19
CA ALA A 56 -18.18 10.39 7.62
C ALA A 56 -17.67 9.06 8.21
N ALA A 57 -18.17 7.92 7.74
CA ALA A 57 -17.66 6.60 8.10
C ALA A 57 -16.21 6.41 7.66
N ASN A 58 -15.87 6.79 6.42
CA ASN A 58 -14.51 6.70 5.88
C ASN A 58 -13.53 7.59 6.67
N LEU A 59 -13.95 8.81 7.02
CA LEU A 59 -13.14 9.71 7.85
C LEU A 59 -12.92 9.15 9.26
N ARG A 60 -13.93 8.54 9.88
CA ARG A 60 -13.76 7.87 11.19
C ARG A 60 -12.81 6.68 11.12
N ASP A 61 -12.90 5.88 10.06
CA ASP A 61 -11.98 4.76 9.84
C ASP A 61 -10.53 5.25 9.69
N ALA A 62 -10.32 6.29 8.88
CA ALA A 62 -9.01 6.92 8.74
C ALA A 62 -8.48 7.44 10.08
N ILE A 63 -9.29 8.21 10.82
CA ILE A 63 -8.93 8.70 12.17
C ILE A 63 -8.52 7.57 13.10
N ASN A 64 -9.22 6.44 13.09
CA ASN A 64 -8.87 5.29 13.94
C ASN A 64 -7.51 4.68 13.56
N GLY A 65 -7.24 4.56 12.25
CA GLY A 65 -5.94 4.13 11.74
C GLY A 65 -4.83 5.07 12.18
N GLU A 66 -4.94 6.34 11.80
CA GLU A 66 -3.95 7.37 12.12
C GLU A 66 -3.68 7.52 13.62
N THR A 67 -4.72 7.37 14.45
CA THR A 67 -4.57 7.39 15.92
C THR A 67 -3.70 6.24 16.40
N ASN A 68 -3.94 5.01 15.91
CA ASN A 68 -3.12 3.86 16.29
C ASN A 68 -1.66 4.04 15.84
N GLU A 69 -1.45 4.59 14.65
CA GLU A 69 -0.13 4.80 14.09
C GLU A 69 0.65 5.86 14.84
N THR A 70 0.00 7.00 15.11
CA THR A 70 0.53 8.13 15.87
C THR A 70 0.82 7.76 17.33
N ASP A 71 -0.13 7.15 18.04
CA ASP A 71 -0.02 6.98 19.49
C ASP A 71 0.72 5.69 19.89
N THR A 72 0.71 4.68 19.02
CA THR A 72 1.16 3.32 19.37
C THR A 72 2.23 2.79 18.43
N MET A 73 1.92 2.63 17.14
CA MET A 73 2.76 1.86 16.21
C MET A 73 4.13 2.52 16.00
N TYR A 74 4.14 3.75 15.49
CA TYR A 74 5.38 4.45 15.14
C TYR A 74 6.25 4.78 16.35
N PRO A 75 5.72 5.28 17.47
CA PRO A 75 6.50 5.43 18.70
C PRO A 75 7.08 4.11 19.21
N GLY A 76 6.34 3.00 19.07
CA GLY A 76 6.81 1.66 19.42
C GLY A 76 7.97 1.20 18.54
N PHE A 77 7.84 1.35 17.23
CA PHE A 77 8.85 0.98 16.26
C PHE A 77 10.12 1.83 16.39
N ALA A 78 9.99 3.14 16.61
CA ALA A 78 11.13 4.03 16.87
C ALA A 78 11.90 3.63 18.14
N ARG A 79 11.20 3.27 19.22
CA ARG A 79 11.83 2.76 20.45
C ARG A 79 12.57 1.44 20.22
N GLN A 80 11.98 0.51 19.46
CA GLN A 80 12.63 -0.76 19.12
C GLN A 80 13.90 -0.54 18.30
N ALA A 81 13.83 0.30 17.27
CA ALA A 81 14.99 0.65 16.44
C ALA A 81 16.11 1.30 17.27
N THR A 82 15.76 2.19 18.20
CA THR A 82 16.71 2.78 19.15
C THR A 82 17.38 1.71 20.02
N ALA A 83 16.60 0.76 20.55
CA ALA A 83 17.12 -0.32 21.37
C ALA A 83 18.06 -1.27 20.61
N GLU A 84 17.86 -1.42 19.30
CA GLU A 84 18.72 -2.21 18.40
C GLU A 84 19.90 -1.40 17.82
N ASN A 85 20.10 -0.14 18.25
CA ASN A 85 21.11 0.79 17.73
C ASN A 85 21.00 1.05 16.22
N ASP A 86 19.76 1.15 15.72
CA ASP A 86 19.45 1.52 14.34
C ASP A 86 18.90 2.96 14.27
N PRO A 87 19.78 3.99 14.28
CA PRO A 87 19.35 5.38 14.28
C PRO A 87 18.64 5.79 12.99
N ALA A 88 18.90 5.12 11.88
CA ALA A 88 18.25 5.43 10.60
C ALA A 88 16.77 5.02 10.62
N ALA A 89 16.48 3.79 11.06
CA ALA A 89 15.11 3.34 11.23
C ALA A 89 14.38 4.10 12.35
N ALA A 90 15.06 4.41 13.47
CA ALA A 90 14.46 5.19 14.54
C ALA A 90 14.03 6.59 14.07
N SER A 91 14.87 7.25 13.25
CA SER A 91 14.55 8.54 12.65
C SER A 91 13.37 8.43 11.69
N ALA A 92 13.40 7.46 10.78
CA ALA A 92 12.32 7.27 9.80
C ALA A 92 10.97 7.01 10.49
N PHE A 93 10.91 6.11 11.47
CA PHE A 93 9.67 5.87 12.22
C PHE A 93 9.20 7.10 13.00
N SER A 94 10.11 7.93 13.50
CA SER A 94 9.73 9.15 14.22
C SER A 94 9.20 10.23 13.28
N GLU A 95 9.78 10.35 12.09
CA GLU A 95 9.34 11.27 11.03
C GLU A 95 7.94 10.90 10.54
N ILE A 96 7.74 9.64 10.15
CA ILE A 96 6.44 9.12 9.73
C ILE A 96 5.39 9.36 10.84
N GLY A 97 5.70 9.05 12.10
CA GLY A 97 4.76 9.31 13.20
C GLY A 97 4.38 10.79 13.40
N VAL A 98 5.19 11.75 12.94
CA VAL A 98 4.83 13.18 12.93
C VAL A 98 3.88 13.50 11.78
N ASP A 99 4.08 12.87 10.63
CA ASP A 99 3.23 13.02 9.47
C ASP A 99 1.85 12.39 9.71
N GLU A 100 1.77 11.21 10.32
CA GLU A 100 0.48 10.60 10.73
C GLU A 100 -0.30 11.45 11.71
N ALA A 101 0.39 12.14 12.63
CA ALA A 101 -0.27 13.09 13.54
C ALA A 101 -0.89 14.27 12.76
N THR A 102 -0.31 14.65 11.63
CA THR A 102 -0.85 15.66 10.72
C THR A 102 -2.05 15.11 9.94
N HIS A 103 -1.95 13.90 9.40
CA HIS A 103 -3.07 13.19 8.75
C HIS A 103 -4.28 13.06 9.68
N LEU A 104 -4.05 12.62 10.93
CA LEU A 104 -5.06 12.50 11.97
C LEU A 104 -5.80 13.82 12.18
N LYS A 105 -5.06 14.92 12.34
CA LYS A 105 -5.64 16.25 12.55
C LYS A 105 -6.47 16.70 11.34
N ASP A 106 -5.98 16.45 10.14
CA ASP A 106 -6.68 16.84 8.92
C ASP A 106 -7.98 16.04 8.71
N PHE A 107 -7.97 14.74 9.00
CA PHE A 107 -9.19 13.93 8.96
C PHE A 107 -10.19 14.32 10.04
N GLN A 108 -9.74 14.66 11.25
CA GLN A 108 -10.61 15.19 12.32
C GLN A 108 -11.28 16.50 11.86
N ALA A 109 -10.52 17.44 11.31
CA ALA A 109 -11.05 18.70 10.79
C ALA A 109 -12.04 18.46 9.63
N ALA A 110 -11.75 17.52 8.74
CA ALA A 110 -12.65 17.14 7.66
C ALA A 110 -13.95 16.52 8.19
N LEU A 111 -13.88 15.64 9.20
CA LEU A 111 -15.05 15.02 9.82
C LEU A 111 -15.96 16.07 10.47
N ASP A 112 -15.36 17.04 11.17
CA ASP A 112 -16.09 18.15 11.78
C ASP A 112 -16.80 19.00 10.72
N ALA A 113 -16.12 19.29 9.60
CA ALA A 113 -16.68 20.07 8.50
C ALA A 113 -17.86 19.37 7.81
N VAL A 114 -17.78 18.06 7.56
CA VAL A 114 -18.86 17.31 6.89
C VAL A 114 -20.02 16.98 7.83
N SER A 115 -19.76 16.84 9.13
CA SER A 115 -20.80 16.50 10.11
C SER A 115 -21.60 17.72 10.58
N ASN A 116 -21.02 18.92 10.48
CA ASN A 116 -21.62 20.17 10.96
C ASN A 116 -21.69 21.24 9.84
N PRO A 117 -22.55 21.05 8.82
CA PRO A 117 -22.70 22.02 7.75
C PRO A 117 -23.20 23.35 8.31
N GLY A 118 -22.41 24.42 8.12
CA GLY A 118 -22.71 25.77 8.62
C GLY A 118 -21.88 26.23 9.83
N SER A 119 -21.02 25.36 10.37
CA SER A 119 -20.06 25.72 11.44
C SER A 119 -18.97 26.70 10.99
N GLY A 120 -18.78 26.86 9.67
CA GLY A 120 -17.65 27.60 9.09
C GLY A 120 -16.36 26.78 9.01
N ALA A 121 -16.35 25.53 9.49
CA ALA A 121 -15.23 24.62 9.32
C ALA A 121 -15.04 24.24 7.84
N SER A 122 -13.78 24.12 7.42
CA SER A 122 -13.40 23.75 6.07
C SER A 122 -12.57 22.47 6.07
N VAL A 123 -12.77 21.63 5.06
CA VAL A 123 -11.92 20.46 4.82
C VAL A 123 -10.52 20.94 4.42
N PRO A 124 -9.46 20.59 5.19
CA PRO A 124 -8.10 20.90 4.78
C PRO A 124 -7.73 20.11 3.53
N PRO A 125 -6.89 20.66 2.64
CA PRO A 125 -6.51 19.97 1.41
C PRO A 125 -5.57 18.78 1.63
N GLY A 126 -4.97 18.63 2.83
CA GLY A 126 -3.87 17.71 3.08
C GLY A 126 -2.54 18.20 2.50
N ALA A 127 -1.43 17.71 3.04
CA ALA A 127 -0.11 17.97 2.50
C ALA A 127 0.12 17.21 1.19
N THR A 128 0.81 17.82 0.23
CA THR A 128 1.36 17.09 -0.92
C THR A 128 2.77 16.64 -0.59
N PRO A 129 3.06 15.32 -0.62
CA PRO A 129 4.39 14.82 -0.29
C PRO A 129 5.43 15.28 -1.30
N VAL A 130 6.69 15.37 -0.84
CA VAL A 130 7.83 15.45 -1.75
C VAL A 130 8.28 14.01 -2.01
N PRO A 131 8.14 13.47 -3.24
CA PRO A 131 8.45 12.07 -3.48
C PRO A 131 9.87 11.69 -3.08
N VAL A 132 10.00 10.65 -2.27
CA VAL A 132 11.27 10.08 -1.85
C VAL A 132 11.66 8.98 -2.82
N ALA A 133 12.88 9.06 -3.36
CA ALA A 133 13.39 8.02 -4.24
C ALA A 133 13.78 6.76 -3.44
N ILE A 134 13.23 5.61 -3.83
CA ILE A 134 13.63 4.33 -3.25
C ILE A 134 15.06 4.00 -3.71
N THR A 135 15.97 3.80 -2.76
CA THR A 135 17.35 3.40 -3.07
C THR A 135 17.47 1.88 -3.06
N ALA A 136 17.71 1.29 -4.23
CA ALA A 136 17.93 -0.15 -4.35
C ALA A 136 19.22 -0.60 -3.63
N GLY A 137 19.17 -1.76 -2.98
CA GLY A 137 20.29 -2.30 -2.22
C GLY A 137 19.87 -3.35 -1.18
N PRO A 138 20.83 -3.91 -0.44
CA PRO A 138 20.53 -4.82 0.66
C PRO A 138 19.80 -4.10 1.80
N PRO A 139 19.10 -4.83 2.69
CA PRO A 139 18.52 -4.25 3.89
C PRO A 139 19.56 -3.49 4.72
N ARG A 140 19.20 -2.29 5.18
CA ARG A 140 20.03 -1.46 6.07
C ARG A 140 19.78 -1.77 7.54
N SER A 141 18.64 -2.38 7.84
CA SER A 141 18.21 -2.80 9.16
C SER A 141 18.22 -4.32 9.29
N SER A 142 18.18 -4.83 10.53
CA SER A 142 18.12 -6.26 10.82
C SER A 142 17.22 -6.54 12.03
N GLY A 143 17.13 -7.79 12.50
CA GLY A 143 16.43 -8.11 13.74
C GLY A 143 14.94 -7.77 13.73
N ALA A 144 14.42 -7.35 14.89
CA ALA A 144 13.03 -6.97 15.01
C ALA A 144 12.73 -5.64 14.29
N THR A 145 13.72 -4.75 14.17
CA THR A 145 13.57 -3.51 13.40
C THR A 145 13.27 -3.78 11.94
N LEU A 146 13.96 -4.74 11.31
CA LEU A 146 13.64 -5.13 9.92
C LEU A 146 12.23 -5.73 9.78
N ALA A 147 11.78 -6.50 10.78
CA ALA A 147 10.42 -7.02 10.79
C ALA A 147 9.38 -5.88 10.93
N ASN A 148 9.66 -4.89 11.77
CA ASN A 148 8.82 -3.70 11.94
C ASN A 148 8.76 -2.86 10.66
N LEU A 149 9.89 -2.65 9.97
CA LEU A 149 9.92 -1.94 8.69
C LEU A 149 9.04 -2.62 7.65
N ARG A 150 9.07 -3.96 7.58
CA ARG A 150 8.22 -4.74 6.67
C ARG A 150 6.74 -4.68 7.04
N THR A 151 6.45 -4.68 8.34
CA THR A 151 5.09 -4.51 8.86
C THR A 151 4.54 -3.13 8.51
N ALA A 152 5.33 -2.07 8.75
CA ALA A 152 4.97 -0.71 8.41
C ALA A 152 4.75 -0.57 6.89
N MET A 153 5.65 -1.07 6.03
CA MET A 153 5.46 -1.03 4.57
C MET A 153 4.13 -1.66 4.12
N GLN A 154 3.73 -2.78 4.72
CA GLN A 154 2.45 -3.40 4.41
C GLN A 154 1.27 -2.52 4.85
N GLY A 155 1.39 -1.86 6.00
CA GLY A 155 0.45 -0.86 6.50
C GLY A 155 0.32 0.33 5.55
N GLU A 156 1.44 0.96 5.19
CA GLU A 156 1.50 2.12 4.29
C GLU A 156 0.91 1.83 2.91
N ALA A 157 1.26 0.67 2.34
CA ALA A 157 0.72 0.26 1.06
C ALA A 157 -0.81 0.05 1.14
N PHE A 158 -1.30 -0.56 2.24
CA PHE A 158 -2.72 -0.73 2.48
C PHE A 158 -3.44 0.61 2.73
N ALA A 159 -2.84 1.53 3.47
CA ALA A 159 -3.35 2.88 3.71
C ALA A 159 -3.49 3.65 2.38
N TYR A 160 -2.47 3.62 1.51
CA TYR A 160 -2.57 4.16 0.15
C TYR A 160 -3.80 3.63 -0.60
N ALA A 161 -3.92 2.31 -0.73
CA ALA A 161 -4.99 1.69 -1.51
C ALA A 161 -6.38 1.98 -0.91
N LYS A 162 -6.48 1.95 0.42
CA LYS A 162 -7.70 2.28 1.18
C LYS A 162 -8.11 3.74 0.97
N TYR A 163 -7.18 4.67 1.10
CA TYR A 163 -7.45 6.11 0.95
C TYR A 163 -7.76 6.51 -0.49
N MET A 164 -7.12 5.88 -1.49
CA MET A 164 -7.52 6.05 -2.90
C MET A 164 -8.97 5.64 -3.14
N ARG A 165 -9.40 4.52 -2.53
CA ARG A 165 -10.80 4.09 -2.58
C ARG A 165 -11.75 5.05 -1.89
N TYR A 166 -11.38 5.60 -0.72
CA TYR A 166 -12.18 6.62 -0.03
C TYR A 166 -12.26 7.92 -0.84
N ALA A 167 -11.18 8.30 -1.52
CA ALA A 167 -11.17 9.44 -2.42
C ALA A 167 -12.15 9.24 -3.59
N ASP A 168 -12.15 8.06 -4.22
CA ASP A 168 -13.09 7.73 -5.30
C ASP A 168 -14.55 7.74 -4.82
N GLN A 169 -14.82 7.23 -3.62
CA GLN A 169 -16.14 7.33 -3.03
C GLN A 169 -16.56 8.78 -2.81
N ALA A 170 -15.69 9.61 -2.23
CA ALA A 170 -15.97 11.03 -2.04
C ALA A 170 -16.18 11.79 -3.37
N ARG A 171 -15.47 11.42 -4.45
CA ARG A 171 -15.74 11.96 -5.81
C ARG A 171 -17.14 11.61 -6.29
N ARG A 172 -17.56 10.34 -6.13
CA ARG A 172 -18.90 9.86 -6.52
C ARG A 172 -20.00 10.56 -5.72
N ASP A 173 -19.74 10.84 -4.46
CA ASP A 173 -20.67 11.53 -3.56
C ASP A 173 -20.65 13.07 -3.73
N GLY A 174 -19.87 13.59 -4.68
CA GLY A 174 -19.83 15.02 -5.00
C GLY A 174 -19.08 15.89 -3.99
N ASN A 175 -18.14 15.31 -3.23
CA ASN A 175 -17.31 16.02 -2.27
C ASN A 175 -15.83 16.07 -2.71
N PRO A 176 -15.48 16.97 -3.65
CA PRO A 176 -14.13 17.06 -4.20
C PRO A 176 -13.08 17.47 -3.16
N ALA A 177 -13.47 18.19 -2.10
CA ALA A 177 -12.53 18.59 -1.05
C ALA A 177 -12.08 17.40 -0.20
N VAL A 178 -13.01 16.54 0.21
CA VAL A 178 -12.66 15.28 0.92
C VAL A 178 -11.92 14.33 -0.01
N ALA A 179 -12.32 14.25 -1.28
CA ALA A 179 -11.59 13.45 -2.25
C ALA A 179 -10.13 13.90 -2.42
N GLN A 180 -9.89 15.22 -2.44
CA GLN A 180 -8.55 15.78 -2.52
C GLN A 180 -7.72 15.44 -1.27
N LEU A 181 -8.30 15.58 -0.07
CA LEU A 181 -7.63 15.23 1.18
C LEU A 181 -7.18 13.76 1.18
N PHE A 182 -8.09 12.82 0.94
CA PHE A 182 -7.74 11.40 0.88
C PHE A 182 -6.71 11.08 -0.22
N THR A 183 -6.79 11.73 -1.38
CA THR A 183 -5.80 11.54 -2.45
C THR A 183 -4.42 12.01 -2.04
N ASN A 184 -4.33 13.15 -1.36
CA ASN A 184 -3.07 13.72 -0.89
C ASN A 184 -2.44 12.85 0.19
N THR A 185 -3.23 12.45 1.19
CA THR A 185 -2.78 11.53 2.24
C THR A 185 -2.34 10.18 1.66
N ALA A 186 -3.14 9.56 0.77
CA ALA A 186 -2.74 8.32 0.09
C ALA A 186 -1.37 8.47 -0.58
N ASN A 187 -1.19 9.54 -1.37
CA ASN A 187 0.08 9.78 -2.03
C ASN A 187 1.24 9.97 -1.04
N PHE A 188 0.99 10.50 0.16
CA PHE A 188 1.97 10.63 1.22
C PHE A 188 2.44 9.25 1.70
N GLU A 189 1.49 8.36 2.01
CA GLU A 189 1.78 6.97 2.44
C GLU A 189 2.68 6.25 1.44
N LEU A 190 2.36 6.35 0.14
CA LEU A 190 3.09 5.61 -0.89
C LEU A 190 4.43 6.26 -1.27
N ASN A 191 4.45 7.58 -1.44
CA ASN A 191 5.60 8.27 -2.05
C ASN A 191 6.63 8.74 -1.03
N GLU A 192 6.30 8.75 0.25
CA GLU A 192 7.19 9.16 1.34
C GLU A 192 7.39 8.00 2.32
N HIS A 193 6.36 7.62 3.07
CA HIS A 193 6.46 6.62 4.14
C HIS A 193 6.93 5.26 3.61
N PHE A 194 6.17 4.66 2.67
CA PHE A 194 6.52 3.40 2.05
C PHE A 194 7.91 3.46 1.39
N ALA A 195 8.25 4.57 0.70
CA ALA A 195 9.51 4.71 0.00
C ALA A 195 10.73 4.75 0.95
N MET A 196 10.62 5.46 2.07
CA MET A 196 11.63 5.48 3.13
C MET A 196 11.82 4.09 3.74
N LEU A 197 10.72 3.44 4.11
CA LEU A 197 10.73 2.11 4.71
C LEU A 197 11.28 1.05 3.74
N ALA A 198 10.92 1.11 2.46
CA ALA A 198 11.42 0.23 1.40
C ALA A 198 12.94 0.30 1.23
N THR A 199 13.50 1.50 1.33
CA THR A 199 14.95 1.71 1.28
C THR A 199 15.66 1.06 2.47
N LEU A 200 15.11 1.23 3.69
CA LEU A 200 15.71 0.67 4.91
C LEU A 200 15.55 -0.86 4.97
N ALA A 201 14.42 -1.37 4.49
CA ALA A 201 14.12 -2.79 4.45
C ALA A 201 14.84 -3.54 3.31
N GLY A 202 15.45 -2.81 2.35
CA GLY A 202 16.10 -3.40 1.19
C GLY A 202 15.11 -4.09 0.25
N LEU A 203 13.94 -3.49 0.05
CA LEU A 203 12.85 -4.06 -0.76
C LEU A 203 13.28 -4.29 -2.22
N VAL A 204 14.07 -3.37 -2.77
CA VAL A 204 14.43 -3.34 -4.19
C VAL A 204 15.88 -3.74 -4.37
N SER A 205 16.12 -4.79 -5.17
CA SER A 205 17.47 -5.18 -5.57
C SER A 205 18.01 -4.28 -6.69
N THR A 206 19.32 -4.08 -6.71
CA THR A 206 20.03 -3.45 -7.84
C THR A 206 20.05 -4.35 -9.08
N ASP A 207 19.90 -5.67 -8.91
CA ASP A 207 19.74 -6.63 -10.00
C ASP A 207 18.26 -6.81 -10.35
N THR A 208 17.86 -6.32 -11.54
CA THR A 208 16.48 -6.46 -12.02
C THR A 208 16.06 -7.93 -12.14
N ASN A 209 16.98 -8.86 -12.38
CA ASN A 209 16.64 -10.29 -12.43
C ASN A 209 16.31 -10.85 -11.03
N ALA A 210 16.87 -10.28 -9.96
CA ALA A 210 16.49 -10.65 -8.60
C ALA A 210 15.06 -10.20 -8.28
N ASN A 211 14.70 -8.97 -8.66
CA ASN A 211 13.33 -8.46 -8.51
C ASN A 211 12.31 -9.30 -9.29
N LEU A 212 12.64 -9.66 -10.55
CA LEU A 212 11.81 -10.57 -11.36
C LEU A 212 11.64 -11.95 -10.73
N ARG A 213 12.72 -12.55 -10.18
CA ARG A 213 12.62 -13.85 -9.50
C ARG A 213 11.73 -13.78 -8.27
N GLU A 214 11.83 -12.70 -7.49
CA GLU A 214 10.94 -12.51 -6.34
C GLU A 214 9.48 -12.42 -6.79
N ALA A 215 9.19 -11.58 -7.78
CA ALA A 215 7.84 -11.43 -8.32
C ALA A 215 7.30 -12.77 -8.83
N VAL A 216 8.05 -13.51 -9.66
CA VAL A 216 7.66 -14.85 -10.15
C VAL A 216 7.30 -15.80 -9.00
N ASN A 217 8.06 -15.79 -7.91
CA ASN A 217 7.80 -16.67 -6.78
C ASN A 217 6.54 -16.25 -6.00
N GLY A 218 6.33 -14.94 -5.81
CA GLY A 218 5.12 -14.39 -5.20
C GLY A 218 3.88 -14.75 -6.02
N GLU A 219 3.86 -14.33 -7.28
CA GLU A 219 2.78 -14.62 -8.23
C GLU A 219 2.46 -16.11 -8.33
N GLN A 220 3.49 -16.96 -8.33
CA GLN A 220 3.28 -18.40 -8.33
C GLN A 220 2.55 -18.88 -7.08
N HIS A 221 2.97 -18.41 -5.91
CA HIS A 221 2.34 -18.79 -4.65
C HIS A 221 0.89 -18.35 -4.62
N GLU A 222 0.60 -17.15 -5.10
CA GLU A 222 -0.74 -16.58 -5.11
C GLU A 222 -1.66 -17.34 -6.08
N ALA A 223 -1.17 -17.58 -7.31
CA ALA A 223 -1.88 -18.32 -8.35
C ALA A 223 -2.13 -19.81 -8.00
N ASP A 224 -1.10 -20.51 -7.49
CA ASP A 224 -1.14 -21.96 -7.36
C ASP A 224 -1.59 -22.41 -5.95
N VAL A 225 -1.51 -21.53 -4.93
CA VAL A 225 -1.78 -21.88 -3.52
C VAL A 225 -2.78 -20.94 -2.88
N MET A 226 -2.44 -19.67 -2.66
CA MET A 226 -3.20 -18.77 -1.79
C MET A 226 -4.65 -18.57 -2.28
N TYR A 227 -4.81 -18.11 -3.52
CA TYR A 227 -6.15 -17.83 -4.06
C TYR A 227 -6.99 -19.08 -4.31
N PRO A 228 -6.43 -20.19 -4.84
CA PRO A 228 -7.15 -21.46 -4.85
C PRO A 228 -7.61 -21.93 -3.48
N ASP A 229 -6.83 -21.69 -2.42
CA ASP A 229 -7.20 -22.04 -1.05
C ASP A 229 -8.35 -21.17 -0.54
N TYR A 230 -8.29 -19.85 -0.78
CA TYR A 230 -9.38 -18.93 -0.46
C TYR A 230 -10.67 -19.26 -1.21
N ALA A 231 -10.58 -19.61 -2.49
CA ALA A 231 -11.73 -20.04 -3.28
C ALA A 231 -12.42 -21.27 -2.67
N ARG A 232 -11.63 -22.28 -2.26
CA ARG A 232 -12.17 -23.49 -1.61
C ARG A 232 -12.82 -23.19 -0.26
N GLN A 233 -12.21 -22.32 0.55
CA GLN A 233 -12.80 -21.89 1.82
C GLN A 233 -14.12 -21.14 1.60
N ALA A 234 -14.18 -20.26 0.60
CA ALA A 234 -15.39 -19.54 0.23
C ALA A 234 -16.50 -20.48 -0.28
N ASP A 235 -16.18 -21.50 -1.09
CA ASP A 235 -17.14 -22.54 -1.49
C ASP A 235 -17.71 -23.29 -0.28
N GLN A 236 -16.85 -23.68 0.67
CA GLN A 236 -17.25 -24.39 1.89
C GLN A 236 -18.16 -23.53 2.77
N ALA A 237 -17.95 -22.22 2.77
CA ALA A 237 -18.79 -21.24 3.45
C ALA A 237 -20.08 -20.89 2.67
N GLY A 238 -20.26 -21.41 1.45
CA GLY A 238 -21.39 -21.09 0.58
C GLY A 238 -21.34 -19.68 -0.03
N ASN A 239 -20.18 -19.01 -0.01
CA ASN A 239 -19.99 -17.69 -0.60
C ASN A 239 -19.47 -17.81 -2.04
N THR A 240 -20.39 -18.10 -2.96
CA THR A 240 -20.07 -18.30 -4.39
C THR A 240 -19.42 -17.07 -5.03
N ASN A 241 -19.80 -15.85 -4.63
CA ASN A 241 -19.24 -14.63 -5.20
C ASN A 241 -17.75 -14.47 -4.85
N ALA A 242 -17.40 -14.69 -3.58
CA ALA A 242 -16.00 -14.67 -3.14
C ALA A 242 -15.19 -15.79 -3.79
N ALA A 243 -15.77 -17.01 -3.87
CA ALA A 243 -15.09 -18.13 -4.51
C ALA A 243 -14.78 -17.86 -5.99
N ASN A 244 -15.72 -17.25 -6.72
CA ASN A 244 -15.51 -16.89 -8.12
C ASN A 244 -14.46 -15.80 -8.28
N LEU A 245 -14.49 -14.75 -7.43
CA LEU A 245 -13.47 -13.71 -7.45
C LEU A 245 -12.07 -14.30 -7.23
N PHE A 246 -11.88 -15.11 -6.19
CA PHE A 246 -10.57 -15.68 -5.90
C PHE A 246 -10.06 -16.60 -7.02
N ARG A 247 -10.93 -17.31 -7.73
CA ARG A 247 -10.50 -18.10 -8.91
C ARG A 247 -10.10 -17.21 -10.09
N GLU A 248 -10.74 -16.06 -10.25
CA GLU A 248 -10.41 -15.09 -11.28
C GLU A 248 -9.05 -14.47 -11.00
N ILE A 249 -8.84 -13.95 -9.78
CA ILE A 249 -7.56 -13.39 -9.35
C ILE A 249 -6.43 -14.43 -9.50
N ALA A 250 -6.64 -15.69 -9.10
CA ALA A 250 -5.66 -16.77 -9.33
C ALA A 250 -5.25 -16.93 -10.81
N GLY A 251 -6.16 -16.66 -11.75
CA GLY A 251 -5.88 -16.68 -13.18
C GLY A 251 -5.06 -15.48 -13.64
N ASP A 252 -5.29 -14.31 -13.06
CA ASP A 252 -4.55 -13.09 -13.33
C ASP A 252 -3.12 -13.16 -12.75
N GLU A 253 -2.94 -13.67 -11.53
CA GLU A 253 -1.60 -13.94 -10.97
C GLU A 253 -0.83 -14.96 -11.80
N LYS A 254 -1.53 -15.93 -12.40
CA LYS A 254 -0.90 -16.85 -13.34
C LYS A 254 -0.37 -16.14 -14.58
N THR A 255 -1.07 -15.11 -15.04
CA THR A 255 -0.66 -14.26 -16.16
C THR A 255 0.53 -13.37 -15.78
N HIS A 256 0.52 -12.76 -14.59
CA HIS A 256 1.65 -12.01 -14.04
C HIS A 256 2.89 -12.90 -13.95
N GLN A 257 2.76 -14.08 -13.33
CA GLN A 257 3.83 -15.07 -13.21
C GLN A 257 4.47 -15.37 -14.57
N GLN A 258 3.66 -15.69 -15.59
CA GLN A 258 4.13 -16.04 -16.93
C GLN A 258 4.83 -14.87 -17.62
N THR A 259 4.32 -13.64 -17.42
CA THR A 259 4.91 -12.42 -17.97
C THR A 259 6.30 -12.19 -17.39
N PHE A 260 6.44 -12.23 -16.06
CA PHE A 260 7.72 -12.06 -15.39
C PHE A 260 8.71 -13.21 -15.70
N GLN A 261 8.23 -14.44 -15.86
CA GLN A 261 9.07 -15.56 -16.31
C GLN A 261 9.63 -15.34 -17.71
N LYS A 262 8.82 -14.85 -18.65
CA LYS A 262 9.27 -14.51 -20.01
C LYS A 262 10.31 -13.39 -19.96
N ALA A 263 10.07 -12.34 -19.17
CA ALA A 263 11.00 -11.25 -18.96
C ALA A 263 12.35 -11.74 -18.39
N LEU A 264 12.32 -12.66 -17.41
CA LEU A 264 13.50 -13.26 -16.82
C LEU A 264 14.26 -14.19 -17.80
N ALA A 265 13.56 -14.84 -18.73
CA ALA A 265 14.19 -15.68 -19.75
C ALA A 265 14.82 -14.85 -20.90
N ALA A 266 14.31 -13.64 -21.14
CA ALA A 266 14.82 -12.70 -22.15
C ALA A 266 15.99 -11.82 -21.65
N SER A 267 16.44 -12.07 -20.41
CA SER A 267 17.32 -11.22 -19.62
C SER A 267 18.81 -11.50 -19.75
#